data_AF-A0A1F9HUX6-F1
#
_entry.id   AF-A0A1F9HUX6-F1
#
_cell.length_a   1.000
_cell.length_b   1.000
_cell.length_c   1.000
_cell.angle_alpha   90.00
_cell.angle_beta   90.00
_cell.angle_gamma   90.00
#
_symmetry.space_group_name_H-M   'P 1'
#
loop_
_entity.id
_entity.type
_entity.pdbx_description
1 polymer ?
#
loop_
_entity_poly.entity_id
_entity_poly.type
_entity_poly.pdbx_seq_one_letter_code
_entity_poly.pdbx_strand_id
1 'polypeptide(L)'
;YWIGVYFVGALVAPLHEYAQAGVWILALLFSFPIVKLVREYFLYVLKAGHVAVMAELVTKGSLPEGVSQLAWGKEKVQKTFKEVSVLFLVDRLVAGVISAINGIMSRMGGAFSSIPGLSSLVQFANLVLKFSLTYVDEAILARNFVTEKESVWESAKTGLVLYAQIWRQILGTAMILGFIAILLYIVLTAALLVPFLGLAHILNLPQANLAGIAGAVVFAAVLKFAIFDPWTLANMIVVYLKETQGKVPDASWESKLAAVSKKFRKIQEKAVS
;
A
#
# COMPACT_ATOMS: atom_id res chain seq x y z
N TYR A 1 -3.21 8.56 22.88
CA TYR A 1 -1.79 8.49 23.22
C TYR A 1 -1.57 8.90 24.67
N TRP A 2 -1.68 10.19 25.02
CA TRP A 2 -1.47 10.69 26.39
C TRP A 2 -2.36 10.05 27.46
N ILE A 3 -3.64 9.80 27.14
CA ILE A 3 -4.59 9.19 28.09
C ILE A 3 -4.22 7.75 28.44
N GLY A 4 -3.82 6.93 27.47
CA GLY A 4 -3.44 5.53 27.72
C GLY A 4 -2.12 5.41 28.48
N VAL A 5 -1.15 6.28 28.17
CA VAL A 5 0.12 6.39 28.91
C VAL A 5 -0.14 6.83 30.36
N TYR A 6 -1.08 7.75 30.59
CA TYR A 6 -1.47 8.20 31.92
C TYR A 6 -2.10 7.08 32.76
N PHE A 7 -3.05 6.30 32.22
CA PHE A 7 -3.69 5.22 32.98
C PHE A 7 -2.74 4.07 33.30
N VAL A 8 -1.85 3.71 32.37
CA VAL A 8 -0.80 2.71 32.63
C VAL A 8 0.22 3.25 33.64
N GLY A 9 0.60 4.52 33.53
CA GLY A 9 1.47 5.18 34.52
C GLY A 9 0.84 5.20 35.92
N ALA A 10 -0.46 5.50 36.01
CA ALA A 10 -1.19 5.58 37.28
C ALA A 10 -1.38 4.21 37.97
N LEU A 11 -1.60 3.14 37.20
CA LEU A 11 -1.73 1.77 37.73
C LEU A 11 -0.41 1.25 38.33
N VAL A 12 0.73 1.76 37.85
CA VAL A 12 2.04 1.20 38.13
C VAL A 12 2.90 2.15 38.99
N ALA A 13 2.44 3.38 39.18
CA ALA A 13 3.00 4.39 40.10
C ALA A 13 3.28 3.90 41.54
N PRO A 14 2.54 2.92 42.11
CA PRO A 14 2.85 2.38 43.44
C PRO A 14 4.09 1.47 43.51
N LEU A 15 4.66 1.04 42.37
CA LEU A 15 5.85 0.18 42.33
C LEU A 15 7.12 1.04 42.41
N HIS A 16 7.84 0.91 43.53
CA HIS A 16 8.94 1.76 44.04
C HIS A 16 10.11 2.09 43.07
N GLU A 17 10.91 3.09 43.45
CA GLU A 17 11.99 3.82 42.74
C GLU A 17 12.94 3.02 41.80
N TYR A 18 13.12 1.71 41.96
CA TYR A 18 13.95 0.90 41.05
C TYR A 18 13.20 0.36 39.82
N ALA A 19 11.86 0.40 39.83
CA ALA A 19 11.02 -0.09 38.74
C ALA A 19 10.63 1.01 37.73
N GLN A 20 10.78 2.29 38.06
CA GLN A 20 10.26 3.40 37.24
C GLN A 20 10.78 3.36 35.79
N ALA A 21 12.09 3.22 35.57
CA ALA A 21 12.64 3.14 34.21
C ALA A 21 12.12 1.91 33.44
N GLY A 22 12.04 0.74 34.10
CA GLY A 22 11.50 -0.49 33.51
C GLY A 22 10.01 -0.38 33.18
N VAL A 23 9.23 0.30 34.02
CA VAL A 23 7.80 0.55 33.83
C VAL A 23 7.55 1.55 32.70
N TRP A 24 8.33 2.62 32.59
CA TRP A 24 8.24 3.56 31.46
C TRP A 24 8.67 2.91 30.15
N ILE A 25 9.72 2.08 30.16
CA ILE A 25 10.14 1.28 29.00
C ILE A 25 9.06 0.28 28.61
N LEU A 26 8.48 -0.47 29.55
CA LEU A 26 7.37 -1.40 29.27
C LEU A 26 6.12 -0.67 28.82
N ALA A 27 5.76 0.46 29.42
CA ALA A 27 4.63 1.28 29.01
C ALA A 27 4.82 1.82 27.59
N LEU A 28 6.03 2.28 27.21
CA LEU A 28 6.35 2.68 25.84
C LEU A 28 6.35 1.48 24.87
N LEU A 29 6.92 0.34 25.28
CA LEU A 29 6.96 -0.89 24.47
C LEU A 29 5.57 -1.51 24.26
N PHE A 30 4.63 -1.37 25.20
CA PHE A 30 3.26 -1.88 25.06
C PHE A 30 2.30 -0.86 24.43
N SER A 31 2.46 0.43 24.72
CA SER A 31 1.60 1.48 24.14
C SER A 31 1.96 1.82 22.71
N PHE A 32 3.23 1.71 22.29
CA PHE A 32 3.64 1.97 20.92
C PHE A 32 2.99 1.00 19.90
N PRO A 33 2.97 -0.34 20.11
CA PRO A 33 2.25 -1.26 19.24
C PRO A 33 0.74 -1.03 19.21
N ILE A 34 0.12 -0.72 20.35
CA ILE A 34 -1.33 -0.50 20.45
C ILE A 34 -1.72 0.80 19.74
N VAL A 35 -0.96 1.89 19.93
CA VAL A 35 -1.20 3.17 19.26
C VAL A 35 -0.89 3.06 17.77
N LYS A 36 0.14 2.30 17.39
CA LYS A 36 0.43 1.98 15.99
C LYS A 36 -0.73 1.21 15.37
N LEU A 37 -1.27 0.21 16.05
CA LEU A 37 -2.40 -0.58 15.58
C LEU A 37 -3.68 0.26 15.44
N VAL A 38 -4.01 1.11 16.42
CA VAL A 38 -5.19 2.01 16.34
C VAL A 38 -5.00 3.08 15.27
N ARG A 39 -3.79 3.63 15.14
CA ARG A 39 -3.47 4.58 14.08
C ARG A 39 -3.58 3.90 12.71
N GLU A 40 -3.01 2.73 12.52
CA GLU A 40 -3.18 1.92 11.31
C GLU A 40 -4.66 1.59 11.06
N TYR A 41 -5.44 1.33 12.12
CA TYR A 41 -6.88 1.05 12.01
C TYR A 41 -7.66 2.20 11.37
N PHE A 42 -7.50 3.42 11.89
CA PHE A 42 -8.19 4.60 11.35
C PHE A 42 -7.57 5.13 10.05
N LEU A 43 -6.24 5.10 9.94
CA LEU A 43 -5.55 5.53 8.73
C LEU A 43 -5.88 4.61 7.55
N TYR A 44 -6.11 3.32 7.79
CA TYR A 44 -6.49 2.41 6.71
C TYR A 44 -7.90 2.65 6.20
N VAL A 45 -8.87 2.93 7.08
CA VAL A 45 -10.23 3.34 6.64
C VAL A 45 -10.17 4.64 5.84
N LEU A 46 -9.35 5.60 6.28
CA LEU A 46 -9.10 6.83 5.54
C LEU A 46 -8.48 6.56 4.17
N LYS A 47 -7.49 5.68 4.10
CA LYS A 47 -6.83 5.25 2.87
C LYS A 47 -7.81 4.59 1.91
N ALA A 48 -8.63 3.65 2.39
CA ALA A 48 -9.72 3.04 1.62
C ALA A 48 -10.73 4.09 1.12
N GLY A 49 -10.99 5.14 1.90
CA GLY A 49 -11.82 6.28 1.50
C GLY A 49 -11.23 7.04 0.31
N HIS A 50 -9.92 7.29 0.30
CA HIS A 50 -9.23 7.88 -0.85
C HIS A 50 -9.27 6.96 -2.08
N VAL A 51 -9.09 5.65 -1.89
CA VAL A 51 -9.22 4.65 -2.96
C VAL A 51 -10.63 4.67 -3.56
N ALA A 52 -11.68 4.78 -2.72
CA ALA A 52 -13.05 4.92 -3.18
C ALA A 52 -13.25 6.19 -4.01
N VAL A 53 -12.72 7.33 -3.55
CA VAL A 53 -12.79 8.61 -4.29
C VAL A 53 -12.10 8.49 -5.64
N MET A 54 -10.90 7.91 -5.69
CA MET A 54 -10.17 7.69 -6.94
C MET A 54 -10.97 6.78 -7.88
N ALA A 55 -11.53 5.68 -7.39
CA ALA A 55 -12.31 4.76 -8.20
C ALA A 55 -13.55 5.43 -8.82
N GLU A 56 -14.25 6.27 -8.05
CA GLU A 56 -15.39 7.05 -8.53
C GLU A 56 -14.98 8.08 -9.58
N LEU A 57 -13.90 8.83 -9.35
CA LEU A 57 -13.39 9.81 -10.32
C LEU A 57 -12.94 9.15 -11.62
N VAL A 58 -12.30 7.98 -11.54
CA VAL A 58 -11.86 7.22 -12.72
C VAL A 58 -13.04 6.71 -13.54
N THR A 59 -14.15 6.35 -12.89
CA THR A 59 -15.30 5.73 -13.56
C THR A 59 -16.36 6.74 -14.01
N LYS A 60 -16.61 7.80 -13.23
CA LYS A 60 -17.68 8.78 -13.48
C LYS A 60 -17.18 10.18 -13.81
N GLY A 61 -15.89 10.47 -13.61
CA GLY A 61 -15.29 11.78 -13.93
C GLY A 61 -15.55 12.89 -12.90
N SER A 62 -16.45 12.69 -11.94
CA SER A 62 -16.76 13.68 -10.90
C SER A 62 -17.28 13.02 -9.61
N LEU A 63 -17.20 13.76 -8.50
CA LEU A 63 -17.89 13.43 -7.25
C LEU A 63 -19.22 14.20 -7.17
N PRO A 64 -20.21 13.74 -6.37
CA PRO A 64 -21.41 14.51 -6.10
C PRO A 64 -21.09 15.90 -5.54
N GLU A 65 -21.82 16.92 -6.01
CA GLU A 65 -21.64 18.29 -5.55
C GLU A 65 -22.02 18.45 -4.07
N GLY A 66 -21.35 19.40 -3.39
CA GLY A 66 -21.67 19.76 -2.00
C GLY A 66 -21.15 18.80 -0.92
N VAL A 67 -20.43 17.72 -1.29
CA VAL A 67 -19.84 16.76 -0.34
C VAL A 67 -18.32 16.78 -0.42
N SER A 68 -17.62 16.85 0.72
CA SER A 68 -16.17 16.74 0.74
C SER A 68 -15.70 15.33 0.35
N GLN A 69 -14.54 15.21 -0.32
CA GLN A 69 -13.95 13.93 -0.71
C GLN A 69 -13.80 12.96 0.47
N LEU A 70 -13.40 13.51 1.63
CA LEU A 70 -13.23 12.75 2.86
C LEU A 70 -14.56 12.18 3.37
N ALA A 71 -15.61 13.00 3.43
CA ALA A 71 -16.93 12.57 3.89
C ALA A 71 -17.50 11.50 2.94
N TRP A 72 -17.46 11.78 1.63
CA TRP A 72 -17.94 10.86 0.61
C TRP A 72 -17.20 9.52 0.64
N GLY A 73 -15.87 9.54 0.70
CA GLY A 73 -15.05 8.33 0.73
C GLY A 73 -15.31 7.48 1.97
N LYS A 74 -15.43 8.13 3.15
CA LYS A 74 -15.75 7.43 4.40
C LYS A 74 -17.13 6.75 4.32
N GLU A 75 -18.14 7.47 3.83
CA GLU A 75 -19.50 6.93 3.67
C GLU A 75 -19.50 5.75 2.70
N LYS A 76 -18.82 5.88 1.56
CA LYS A 76 -18.71 4.80 0.56
C LYS A 76 -18.08 3.55 1.16
N VAL A 77 -16.99 3.69 1.92
CA VAL A 77 -16.33 2.56 2.61
C VAL A 77 -17.29 1.89 3.59
N GLN A 78 -17.99 2.67 4.42
CA GLN A 78 -18.95 2.13 5.38
C GLN A 78 -20.10 1.40 4.69
N LYS A 79 -20.62 1.95 3.60
CA LYS A 79 -21.69 1.32 2.81
C LYS A 79 -21.25 0.01 2.16
N THR A 80 -20.05 -0.03 1.58
CA THR A 80 -19.53 -1.21 0.87
C THR A 80 -19.16 -2.34 1.83
N PHE A 81 -18.44 -2.05 2.91
CA PHE A 81 -17.89 -3.09 3.79
C PHE A 81 -18.75 -3.38 5.02
N LYS A 82 -19.65 -2.47 5.41
CA LYS A 82 -20.49 -2.47 6.63
C LYS A 82 -19.69 -2.42 7.92
N GLU A 83 -18.71 -3.29 8.05
CA GLU A 83 -17.79 -3.38 9.17
C GLU A 83 -16.35 -3.20 8.72
N VAL A 84 -15.57 -2.47 9.51
CA VAL A 84 -14.14 -2.27 9.26
C VAL A 84 -13.36 -3.58 9.39
N SER A 85 -13.83 -4.52 10.24
CA SER A 85 -13.29 -5.89 10.36
C SER A 85 -13.29 -6.64 9.03
N VAL A 86 -14.35 -6.50 8.23
CA VAL A 86 -14.51 -7.13 6.92
C VAL A 86 -13.53 -6.52 5.93
N LEU A 87 -13.43 -5.19 5.89
CA LEU A 87 -12.46 -4.47 5.06
C LEU A 87 -11.02 -4.98 5.30
N PHE A 88 -10.59 -5.07 6.55
CA PHE A 88 -9.26 -5.57 6.90
C PHE A 88 -9.06 -7.05 6.55
N LEU A 89 -10.09 -7.88 6.75
CA LEU A 89 -9.98 -9.29 6.44
C LEU A 89 -9.83 -9.51 4.94
N VAL A 90 -10.61 -8.79 4.13
CA VAL A 90 -10.52 -8.84 2.65
C VAL A 90 -9.13 -8.39 2.21
N ASP A 91 -8.65 -7.24 2.69
CA ASP A 91 -7.33 -6.69 2.37
C ASP A 91 -6.20 -7.70 2.65
N ARG A 92 -6.14 -8.25 3.86
CA ARG A 92 -5.10 -9.20 4.26
C ARG A 92 -5.12 -10.51 3.46
N LEU A 93 -6.32 -10.93 3.03
CA LEU A 93 -6.47 -12.09 2.15
C LEU A 93 -5.98 -11.73 0.74
N VAL A 94 -6.45 -10.63 0.16
CA VAL A 94 -6.06 -10.10 -1.15
C VAL A 94 -4.54 -9.92 -1.26
N ALA A 95 -3.92 -9.20 -0.34
CA ALA A 95 -2.47 -8.99 -0.28
C ALA A 95 -1.69 -10.33 -0.28
N GLY A 96 -2.22 -11.34 0.44
CA GLY A 96 -1.62 -12.66 0.45
C GLY A 96 -1.78 -13.44 -0.86
N VAL A 97 -2.90 -13.27 -1.57
CA VAL A 97 -3.07 -13.85 -2.90
C VAL A 97 -2.17 -13.15 -3.91
N ILE A 98 -2.05 -11.82 -3.87
CA ILE A 98 -1.12 -11.06 -4.73
C ILE A 98 0.31 -11.52 -4.51
N SER A 99 0.73 -11.76 -3.26
CA SER A 99 2.05 -12.32 -2.99
C SER A 99 2.26 -13.70 -3.64
N ALA A 100 1.23 -14.55 -3.66
CA ALA A 100 1.29 -15.83 -4.36
C ALA A 100 1.37 -15.66 -5.88
N ILE A 101 0.61 -14.71 -6.44
CA ILE A 101 0.66 -14.34 -7.86
C ILE A 101 2.06 -13.86 -8.22
N ASN A 102 2.63 -12.93 -7.45
CA ASN A 102 3.98 -12.42 -7.67
C ASN A 102 5.02 -13.56 -7.61
N GLY A 103 4.85 -14.53 -6.70
CA GLY A 103 5.68 -15.73 -6.65
C GLY A 103 5.60 -16.59 -7.93
N ILE A 104 4.41 -16.73 -8.54
CA ILE A 104 4.26 -17.38 -9.84
C ILE A 104 5.01 -16.58 -10.92
N MET A 105 4.83 -15.26 -10.94
CA MET A 105 5.43 -14.39 -11.96
C MET A 105 6.95 -14.35 -11.86
N SER A 106 7.50 -14.27 -10.65
CA SER A 106 8.95 -14.34 -10.42
C SER A 106 9.55 -15.66 -10.91
N ARG A 107 8.84 -16.78 -10.76
CA ARG A 107 9.29 -18.09 -11.31
C ARG A 107 9.25 -18.11 -12.83
N MET A 108 8.20 -17.54 -13.43
CA MET A 108 8.11 -17.40 -14.89
C MET A 108 9.21 -16.50 -15.47
N GLY A 109 9.52 -15.40 -14.79
CA GLY A 109 10.61 -14.47 -15.16
C GLY A 109 12.01 -15.05 -14.93
N GLY A 110 12.18 -15.87 -13.89
CA GLY A 110 13.45 -16.55 -13.57
C GLY A 110 13.93 -17.51 -14.67
N ALA A 111 13.02 -18.02 -15.51
CA ALA A 111 13.43 -18.81 -16.69
C ALA A 111 14.31 -18.00 -17.67
N PHE A 112 14.19 -16.67 -17.67
CA PHE A 112 14.95 -15.76 -18.53
C PHE A 112 16.22 -15.22 -17.87
N SER A 113 16.47 -15.48 -16.57
CA SER A 113 17.65 -14.95 -15.87
C SER A 113 18.97 -15.59 -16.32
N SER A 114 18.90 -16.76 -16.96
CA SER A 114 20.06 -17.46 -17.52
C SER A 114 20.57 -16.85 -18.83
N ILE A 115 19.86 -15.89 -19.41
CA ILE A 115 20.29 -15.18 -20.62
C ILE A 115 21.19 -14.01 -20.21
N PRO A 116 22.46 -13.97 -20.66
CA PRO A 116 23.36 -12.84 -20.40
C PRO A 116 22.73 -11.51 -20.86
N GLY A 117 22.74 -10.50 -19.98
CA GLY A 117 22.16 -9.17 -20.26
C GLY A 117 20.70 -8.98 -19.77
N LEU A 118 19.96 -10.05 -19.46
CA LEU A 118 18.58 -9.93 -18.93
C LEU A 118 18.50 -10.02 -17.40
N SER A 119 19.56 -10.48 -16.73
CA SER A 119 19.55 -10.72 -15.28
C SER A 119 19.20 -9.47 -14.45
N SER A 120 19.76 -8.31 -14.79
CA SER A 120 19.45 -7.04 -14.12
C SER A 120 17.99 -6.60 -14.32
N LEU A 121 17.43 -6.82 -15.51
CA LEU A 121 16.02 -6.51 -15.79
C LEU A 121 15.08 -7.43 -15.00
N VAL A 122 15.40 -8.73 -14.90
CA VAL A 122 14.64 -9.69 -14.09
C VAL A 122 14.70 -9.34 -12.59
N GLN A 123 15.87 -8.96 -12.08
CA GLN A 123 16.01 -8.51 -10.69
C GLN A 123 15.20 -7.24 -10.42
N PHE A 124 15.25 -6.28 -11.34
CA PHE A 124 14.45 -5.06 -11.23
C PHE A 124 12.95 -5.36 -11.29
N ALA A 125 12.50 -6.25 -12.18
CA ALA A 125 11.10 -6.69 -12.24
C ALA A 125 10.65 -7.35 -10.94
N ASN A 126 11.48 -8.19 -10.31
CA ASN A 126 11.18 -8.79 -9.02
C ASN A 126 11.09 -7.74 -7.90
N LEU A 127 11.94 -6.72 -7.93
CA LEU A 127 11.89 -5.61 -6.99
C LEU A 127 10.58 -4.82 -7.15
N VAL A 128 10.20 -4.52 -8.40
CA VAL A 128 8.95 -3.83 -8.73
C VAL A 128 7.74 -4.65 -8.31
N LEU A 129 7.70 -5.95 -8.57
CA LEU A 129 6.61 -6.84 -8.10
C LEU A 129 6.46 -6.79 -6.57
N LYS A 130 7.57 -6.74 -5.83
CA LYS A 130 7.53 -6.68 -4.37
C LYS A 130 6.95 -5.35 -3.88
N PHE A 131 7.35 -4.22 -4.49
CA PHE A 131 6.86 -2.90 -4.08
C PHE A 131 5.44 -2.60 -4.57
N SER A 132 5.05 -3.12 -5.74
CA SER A 132 3.73 -2.89 -6.31
C SER A 132 2.62 -3.63 -5.59
N LEU A 133 2.93 -4.57 -4.68
CA LEU A 133 1.94 -5.32 -3.91
C LEU A 133 0.91 -4.39 -3.25
N THR A 134 1.38 -3.32 -2.61
CA THR A 134 0.55 -2.31 -1.94
C THR A 134 -0.19 -1.38 -2.91
N TYR A 135 0.17 -1.33 -4.19
CA TYR A 135 -0.62 -0.56 -5.16
C TYR A 135 -1.67 -1.44 -5.84
N VAL A 136 -1.36 -2.74 -6.00
CA VAL A 136 -2.26 -3.71 -6.63
C VAL A 136 -3.39 -4.13 -5.69
N ASP A 137 -3.13 -4.30 -4.39
CA ASP A 137 -4.20 -4.57 -3.41
C ASP A 137 -5.22 -3.43 -3.36
N GLU A 138 -4.76 -2.19 -3.39
CA GLU A 138 -5.58 -0.99 -3.45
C GLU A 138 -6.33 -0.86 -4.78
N ALA A 139 -5.73 -1.28 -5.90
CA ALA A 139 -6.40 -1.36 -7.18
C ALA A 139 -7.54 -2.40 -7.19
N ILE A 140 -7.34 -3.55 -6.56
CA ILE A 140 -8.40 -4.56 -6.36
C ILE A 140 -9.46 -4.03 -5.39
N LEU A 141 -9.05 -3.32 -4.34
CA LEU A 141 -9.98 -2.65 -3.42
C LEU A 141 -10.84 -1.62 -4.16
N ALA A 142 -10.26 -0.85 -5.08
CA ALA A 142 -10.99 0.09 -5.94
C ALA A 142 -12.13 -0.58 -6.70
N ARG A 143 -11.93 -1.84 -7.14
CA ARG A 143 -12.97 -2.63 -7.81
C ARG A 143 -14.24 -2.77 -6.95
N ASN A 144 -14.09 -3.04 -5.65
CA ASN A 144 -15.22 -3.19 -4.73
C ASN A 144 -16.11 -1.94 -4.64
N PHE A 145 -15.58 -0.76 -4.96
CA PHE A 145 -16.35 0.48 -4.94
C PHE A 145 -17.12 0.75 -6.24
N VAL A 146 -16.70 0.15 -7.35
CA VAL A 146 -17.31 0.36 -8.69
C VAL A 146 -18.27 -0.76 -9.07
N THR A 147 -18.14 -1.96 -8.51
CA THR A 147 -19.03 -3.10 -8.77
C THR A 147 -20.04 -3.31 -7.65
N GLU A 148 -20.98 -2.35 -7.50
CA GLU A 148 -21.92 -2.31 -6.37
C GLU A 148 -22.90 -3.49 -6.28
N LYS A 149 -23.08 -4.25 -7.37
CA LYS A 149 -23.99 -5.41 -7.41
C LYS A 149 -23.36 -6.70 -6.88
N GLU A 150 -22.05 -6.74 -6.74
CA GLU A 150 -21.32 -7.91 -6.28
C GLU A 150 -21.09 -7.82 -4.76
N SER A 151 -21.05 -8.97 -4.08
CA SER A 151 -20.54 -8.99 -2.71
C SER A 151 -19.05 -8.61 -2.71
N VAL A 152 -18.55 -8.06 -1.61
CA VAL A 152 -17.13 -7.71 -1.46
C VAL A 152 -16.21 -8.91 -1.72
N TRP A 153 -16.66 -10.11 -1.34
CA TRP A 153 -15.92 -11.35 -1.56
C TRP A 153 -15.90 -11.76 -3.03
N GLU A 154 -17.04 -11.66 -3.72
CA GLU A 154 -17.15 -11.98 -5.14
C GLU A 154 -16.31 -11.01 -5.99
N SER A 155 -16.38 -9.72 -5.68
CA SER A 155 -15.58 -8.70 -6.35
C SER A 155 -14.08 -8.88 -6.07
N ALA A 156 -13.68 -9.24 -4.85
CA ALA A 156 -12.28 -9.54 -4.55
C ALA A 156 -11.78 -10.80 -5.28
N LYS A 157 -12.59 -11.88 -5.34
CA LYS A 157 -12.27 -13.11 -6.09
C LYS A 157 -12.05 -12.79 -7.56
N THR A 158 -13.05 -12.17 -8.19
CA THR A 158 -13.01 -11.75 -9.58
C THR A 158 -11.85 -10.82 -9.85
N GLY A 159 -11.62 -9.85 -8.96
CA GLY A 159 -10.54 -8.88 -9.10
C GLY A 159 -9.15 -9.51 -9.08
N LEU A 160 -8.93 -10.52 -8.23
CA LEU A 160 -7.68 -11.27 -8.16
C LEU A 160 -7.43 -12.13 -9.41
N VAL A 161 -8.48 -12.75 -9.96
CA VAL A 161 -8.38 -13.53 -11.21
C VAL A 161 -8.04 -12.60 -12.37
N LEU A 162 -8.74 -11.46 -12.47
CA LEU A 162 -8.49 -10.46 -13.49
C LEU A 162 -7.07 -9.89 -13.38
N TYR A 163 -6.59 -9.57 -12.17
CA TYR A 163 -5.20 -9.16 -11.94
C TYR A 163 -4.21 -10.21 -12.47
N ALA A 164 -4.44 -11.49 -12.16
CA ALA A 164 -3.59 -12.57 -12.65
C ALA A 164 -3.63 -12.69 -14.18
N GLN A 165 -4.75 -12.38 -14.84
CA GLN A 165 -4.86 -12.34 -16.30
C GLN A 165 -4.10 -11.16 -16.92
N ILE A 166 -4.16 -9.96 -16.31
CA ILE A 166 -3.54 -8.72 -16.83
C ILE A 166 -2.17 -8.40 -16.19
N TRP A 167 -1.51 -9.41 -15.62
CA TRP A 167 -0.28 -9.22 -14.84
C TRP A 167 0.84 -8.52 -15.62
N ARG A 168 0.92 -8.72 -16.94
CA ARG A 168 1.94 -8.11 -17.80
C ARG A 168 1.75 -6.62 -17.95
N GLN A 169 0.50 -6.18 -18.12
CA GLN A 169 0.12 -4.77 -18.25
C GLN A 169 0.40 -4.03 -16.93
N ILE A 170 0.03 -4.65 -15.82
CA ILE A 170 0.28 -4.13 -14.46
C ILE A 170 1.79 -4.06 -14.17
N LEU A 171 2.54 -5.12 -14.47
CA LEU A 171 3.99 -5.12 -14.29
C LEU A 171 4.68 -4.09 -15.18
N GLY A 172 4.31 -4.00 -16.46
CA GLY A 172 4.89 -3.01 -17.39
C GLY A 172 4.69 -1.58 -16.90
N THR A 173 3.47 -1.27 -16.44
CA THR A 173 3.16 0.03 -15.82
C THR A 173 4.00 0.26 -14.57
N ALA A 174 4.03 -0.70 -13.64
CA ALA A 174 4.78 -0.58 -12.40
C ALA A 174 6.29 -0.43 -12.63
N MET A 175 6.83 -1.05 -13.69
CA MET A 175 8.24 -0.92 -14.09
C MET A 175 8.56 0.49 -14.56
N ILE A 176 7.71 1.06 -15.44
CA ILE A 176 7.86 2.44 -15.91
C ILE A 176 7.79 3.40 -14.73
N LEU A 177 6.77 3.27 -13.88
CA LEU A 177 6.62 4.09 -12.67
C LEU A 177 7.81 3.93 -11.73
N GLY A 178 8.34 2.71 -11.56
CA GLY A 178 9.53 2.43 -10.78
C GLY A 178 10.78 3.14 -11.30
N PHE A 179 11.00 3.14 -12.62
CA PHE A 179 12.10 3.89 -13.25
C PHE A 179 11.95 5.39 -13.05
N ILE A 180 10.74 5.93 -13.27
CA ILE A 180 10.45 7.35 -13.02
C ILE A 180 10.71 7.68 -11.54
N ALA A 181 10.32 6.81 -10.61
CA ALA A 181 10.53 7.00 -9.18
C ALA A 181 12.02 7.12 -8.82
N ILE A 182 12.86 6.27 -9.43
CA ILE A 182 14.31 6.30 -9.21
C ILE A 182 14.91 7.58 -9.77
N LEU A 183 14.56 7.93 -11.02
CA LEU A 183 15.06 9.14 -11.66
C LEU A 183 14.65 10.39 -10.87
N LEU A 184 13.38 10.50 -10.49
CA LEU A 184 12.85 11.60 -9.70
C LEU A 184 13.57 11.70 -8.36
N TYR A 185 13.79 10.58 -7.67
CA TYR A 185 14.50 10.59 -6.39
C TYR A 185 15.95 11.09 -6.52
N ILE A 186 16.66 10.68 -7.57
CA ILE A 186 18.02 11.15 -7.86
C ILE A 186 18.01 12.66 -8.14
N VAL A 187 17.10 13.12 -9.01
CA VAL A 187 16.97 14.53 -9.37
C VAL A 187 16.62 15.39 -8.16
N LEU A 188 15.65 14.96 -7.34
CA LEU A 188 15.27 15.65 -6.11
C LEU A 188 16.44 15.72 -5.13
N THR A 189 17.14 14.60 -4.92
CA THR A 189 18.32 14.58 -4.03
C THR A 189 19.37 15.56 -4.52
N ALA A 190 19.72 15.51 -5.82
CA ALA A 190 20.72 16.40 -6.41
C ALA A 190 20.33 17.88 -6.27
N ALA A 191 19.06 18.21 -6.54
CA ALA A 191 18.55 19.58 -6.39
C ALA A 191 18.59 20.07 -4.94
N LEU A 192 18.39 19.18 -3.97
CA LEU A 192 18.37 19.50 -2.54
C LEU A 192 19.74 19.50 -1.87
N LEU A 193 20.78 18.98 -2.53
CA LEU A 193 22.14 18.96 -1.95
C LEU A 193 22.63 20.36 -1.59
N VAL A 194 22.53 21.32 -2.51
CA VAL A 194 23.01 22.69 -2.31
C VAL A 194 22.35 23.38 -1.11
N PRO A 195 21.00 23.49 -1.03
CA PRO A 195 20.36 24.16 0.09
C PRO A 195 20.59 23.45 1.43
N PHE A 196 20.63 22.11 1.47
CA PHE A 196 20.86 21.39 2.73
C PHE A 196 22.32 21.43 3.19
N LEU A 197 23.29 21.44 2.27
CA LEU A 197 24.70 21.68 2.62
C LEU A 197 24.88 23.10 3.15
N GLY A 198 24.30 24.10 2.48
CA GLY A 198 24.34 25.49 2.94
C GLY A 198 23.72 25.64 4.32
N LEU A 199 22.53 25.07 4.54
CA LEU A 199 21.85 25.09 5.83
C LEU A 199 22.67 24.43 6.94
N ALA A 200 23.28 23.27 6.68
CA ALA A 200 24.08 22.57 7.67
C ALA A 200 25.32 23.36 8.11
N HIS A 201 25.96 24.10 7.20
CA HIS A 201 27.06 25.01 7.52
C HIS A 201 26.60 26.26 8.27
N ILE A 202 25.51 26.90 7.84
CA ILE A 202 24.94 28.08 8.54
C ILE A 202 24.57 27.74 9.99
N LEU A 203 24.03 26.55 10.22
CA LEU A 203 23.64 26.07 11.55
C LEU A 203 24.81 25.49 12.37
N ASN A 204 26.04 25.50 11.84
CA ASN A 204 27.23 24.92 12.48
C ASN A 204 27.03 23.48 12.98
N LEU A 205 26.35 22.64 12.17
CA LEU A 205 26.08 21.25 12.57
C LEU A 205 27.39 20.44 12.63
N PRO A 206 27.53 19.52 13.61
CA PRO A 206 28.63 18.55 13.61
C PRO A 206 28.63 17.77 12.30
N GLN A 207 29.81 17.65 11.67
CA GLN A 207 29.95 17.01 10.34
C GLN A 207 28.99 17.61 9.29
N ALA A 208 28.94 18.94 9.19
CA ALA A 208 28.00 19.69 8.34
C ALA A 208 27.79 19.12 6.92
N ASN A 209 28.86 18.68 6.24
CA ASN A 209 28.72 18.06 4.91
C ASN A 209 27.91 16.76 4.94
N LEU A 210 28.17 15.87 5.90
CA LEU A 210 27.42 14.62 6.04
C LEU A 210 25.98 14.90 6.45
N ALA A 211 25.76 15.84 7.38
CA ALA A 211 24.44 16.25 7.81
C ALA A 211 23.61 16.85 6.66
N GLY A 212 24.22 17.68 5.81
CA GLY A 212 23.58 18.25 4.62
C GLY A 212 23.23 17.19 3.57
N ILE A 213 24.15 16.26 3.27
CA ILE A 213 23.88 15.15 2.34
C ILE A 213 22.74 14.28 2.87
N ALA A 214 22.81 13.87 4.14
CA ALA A 214 21.77 13.06 4.77
C ALA A 214 20.42 13.78 4.77
N GLY A 215 20.40 15.09 5.06
CA GLY A 215 19.21 15.92 5.01
C GLY A 215 18.58 15.97 3.61
N ALA A 216 19.38 16.17 2.57
CA ALA A 216 18.90 16.17 1.19
C ALA A 216 18.30 14.82 0.78
N VAL A 217 18.98 13.71 1.10
CA VAL A 217 18.53 12.34 0.80
C VAL A 217 17.20 12.03 1.51
N VAL A 218 17.11 12.31 2.81
CA VAL A 218 15.90 12.07 3.60
C VAL A 218 14.75 12.96 3.13
N PHE A 219 15.01 14.24 2.87
CA PHE A 219 13.96 15.15 2.43
C PHE A 219 13.45 14.81 1.02
N ALA A 220 14.34 14.41 0.10
CA ALA A 220 13.96 13.87 -1.20
C ALA A 220 13.07 12.62 -1.07
N ALA A 221 13.37 11.75 -0.10
CA ALA A 221 12.54 10.58 0.18
C ALA A 221 11.14 11.02 0.66
N VAL A 222 11.06 11.97 1.59
CA VAL A 222 9.78 12.52 2.08
C VAL A 222 8.96 13.13 0.94
N LEU A 223 9.57 13.93 0.05
CA LEU A 223 8.87 14.50 -1.10
C LEU A 223 8.35 13.43 -2.07
N LYS A 224 9.18 12.42 -2.35
CA LYS A 224 8.74 11.26 -3.14
C LYS A 224 7.54 10.58 -2.49
N PHE A 225 7.62 10.24 -1.19
CA PHE A 225 6.52 9.59 -0.47
C PHE A 225 5.24 10.44 -0.43
N ALA A 226 5.37 11.76 -0.31
CA ALA A 226 4.22 12.66 -0.20
C ALA A 226 3.51 12.93 -1.52
N ILE A 227 4.23 12.86 -2.65
CA ILE A 227 3.72 13.30 -3.96
C ILE A 227 3.69 12.14 -4.95
N PHE A 228 4.82 11.47 -5.13
CA PHE A 228 5.00 10.47 -6.18
C PHE A 228 4.29 9.16 -5.87
N ASP A 229 4.30 8.72 -4.61
CA ASP A 229 3.65 7.46 -4.22
C ASP A 229 2.12 7.52 -4.37
N PRO A 230 1.41 8.59 -3.93
CA PRO A 230 -0.02 8.77 -4.22
C PRO A 230 -0.34 8.82 -5.73
N TRP A 231 0.52 9.48 -6.51
CA TRP A 231 0.36 9.52 -7.97
C TRP A 231 0.55 8.12 -8.59
N THR A 232 1.53 7.35 -8.13
CA THR A 232 1.77 5.97 -8.57
C THR A 232 0.57 5.09 -8.26
N LEU A 233 0.04 5.16 -7.03
CA LEU A 233 -1.17 4.48 -6.63
C LEU A 233 -2.36 4.81 -7.54
N ALA A 234 -2.60 6.10 -7.82
CA ALA A 234 -3.67 6.52 -8.72
C ALA A 234 -3.51 5.92 -10.13
N ASN A 235 -2.29 5.90 -10.68
CA ASN A 235 -2.02 5.28 -11.98
C ASN A 235 -2.28 3.76 -11.95
N MET A 236 -1.88 3.07 -10.88
CA MET A 236 -2.11 1.63 -10.74
C MET A 236 -3.60 1.31 -10.67
N ILE A 237 -4.40 2.11 -9.95
CA ILE A 237 -5.86 2.01 -9.92
C ILE A 237 -6.45 2.24 -11.31
N VAL A 238 -6.05 3.31 -11.99
CA VAL A 238 -6.53 3.65 -13.34
C VAL A 238 -6.25 2.51 -14.32
N VAL A 239 -5.01 2.03 -14.38
CA VAL A 239 -4.61 0.97 -15.29
C VAL A 239 -5.38 -0.30 -14.98
N TYR A 240 -5.47 -0.69 -13.71
CA TYR A 240 -6.23 -1.87 -13.34
C TYR A 240 -7.71 -1.77 -13.73
N LEU A 241 -8.41 -0.69 -13.38
CA LEU A 241 -9.83 -0.53 -13.70
C LEU A 241 -10.09 -0.49 -15.21
N LYS A 242 -9.23 0.18 -15.99
CA LYS A 242 -9.34 0.23 -17.45
C LYS A 242 -9.05 -1.12 -18.10
N GLU A 243 -7.96 -1.77 -17.72
CA GLU A 243 -7.54 -3.05 -18.30
C GLU A 243 -8.48 -4.19 -17.90
N THR A 244 -9.24 -4.07 -16.81
CA THR A 244 -10.24 -5.08 -16.40
C THR A 244 -11.65 -4.81 -16.91
N GLN A 245 -11.92 -3.62 -17.47
CA GLN A 245 -13.25 -3.25 -17.94
C GLN A 245 -13.72 -4.20 -19.04
N GLY A 246 -14.89 -4.82 -18.83
CA GLY A 246 -15.52 -5.74 -19.79
C GLY A 246 -14.82 -7.10 -19.96
N LYS A 247 -13.75 -7.38 -19.19
CA LYS A 247 -13.09 -8.69 -19.24
C LYS A 247 -13.83 -9.72 -18.37
N VAL A 248 -13.92 -10.93 -18.90
CA VAL A 248 -14.48 -12.09 -18.18
C VAL A 248 -13.34 -12.84 -17.45
N PRO A 249 -13.52 -13.19 -16.17
CA PRO A 249 -12.55 -13.98 -15.42
C PRO A 249 -12.27 -15.33 -16.07
N ASP A 250 -10.98 -15.66 -16.22
CA ASP A 250 -10.54 -16.93 -16.81
C ASP A 250 -10.50 -18.04 -15.76
N ALA A 251 -11.28 -19.10 -16.00
CA ALA A 251 -11.40 -20.27 -15.13
C ALA A 251 -10.07 -21.01 -14.91
N SER A 252 -9.13 -20.94 -15.86
CA SER A 252 -7.80 -21.53 -15.73
C SER A 252 -6.98 -20.79 -14.67
N TRP A 253 -7.06 -19.46 -14.64
CA TRP A 253 -6.43 -18.63 -13.62
C TRP A 253 -7.08 -18.84 -12.27
N GLU A 254 -8.41 -18.89 -12.21
CA GLU A 254 -9.12 -19.20 -10.97
C GLU A 254 -8.67 -20.53 -10.36
N SER A 255 -8.62 -21.59 -11.18
CA SER A 255 -8.16 -22.92 -10.75
C SER A 255 -6.70 -22.90 -10.28
N LYS A 256 -5.83 -22.19 -11.02
CA LYS A 256 -4.42 -22.04 -10.67
C LYS A 256 -4.24 -21.31 -9.34
N LEU A 257 -4.98 -20.23 -9.09
CA LEU A 257 -4.94 -19.48 -7.84
C LEU A 257 -5.45 -20.32 -6.66
N ALA A 258 -6.52 -21.09 -6.85
CA ALA A 258 -7.04 -22.00 -5.84
C ALA A 258 -6.03 -23.08 -5.45
N ALA A 259 -5.29 -23.60 -6.43
CA ALA A 259 -4.24 -24.59 -6.20
C ALA A 259 -3.06 -24.04 -5.38
N VAL A 260 -2.62 -22.80 -5.65
CA VAL A 260 -1.41 -22.24 -5.01
C VAL A 260 -1.69 -21.41 -3.75
N SER A 261 -2.91 -20.94 -3.53
CA SER A 261 -3.23 -20.00 -2.46
C SER A 261 -4.40 -20.47 -1.59
N LYS A 262 -4.08 -20.86 -0.34
CA LYS A 262 -5.09 -21.13 0.70
C LYS A 262 -5.98 -19.91 0.97
N LYS A 263 -5.42 -18.70 0.87
CA LYS A 263 -6.16 -17.45 1.07
C LYS A 263 -7.17 -17.20 -0.05
N PHE A 264 -6.84 -17.58 -1.29
CA PHE A 264 -7.77 -17.46 -2.42
C PHE A 264 -8.97 -18.39 -2.23
N ARG A 265 -8.74 -19.65 -1.83
CA ARG A 265 -9.82 -20.58 -1.49
C ARG A 265 -10.74 -20.05 -0.39
N LYS A 266 -10.16 -19.43 0.64
CA LYS A 266 -10.95 -18.76 1.70
C LYS A 266 -11.82 -17.61 1.18
N ILE A 267 -11.34 -16.85 0.18
CA ILE A 267 -12.16 -15.82 -0.48
C ILE A 267 -13.30 -16.49 -1.28
N GLN A 268 -13.03 -17.58 -2.02
CA GLN A 268 -14.07 -18.32 -2.75
C GLN A 268 -15.16 -18.86 -1.82
N GLU A 269 -14.78 -19.47 -0.69
CA GLU A 269 -15.72 -19.95 0.33
C GLU A 269 -16.63 -18.81 0.84
N LYS A 270 -16.05 -17.63 1.09
CA LYS A 270 -16.78 -16.44 1.53
C LYS A 270 -17.64 -15.79 0.45
N ALA A 271 -17.36 -16.03 -0.81
CA ALA A 271 -18.14 -15.50 -1.92
C ALA A 271 -19.45 -16.28 -2.13
N VAL A 272 -19.48 -17.54 -1.70
CA VAL A 272 -20.65 -18.43 -1.80
C VAL A 272 -21.55 -18.37 -0.56
N SER A 273 -21.01 -17.90 0.59
CA SER A 273 -21.74 -17.72 1.85
C SER A 273 -22.52 -16.40 1.91
#